data_AF-A0A6N6T542-F1
#
_entry.id   AF-A0A6N6T542-F1
#
_cell.length_a   1.000
_cell.length_b   1.000
_cell.length_c   1.000
_cell.angle_alpha   90.00
_cell.angle_beta   90.00
_cell.angle_gamma   90.00
#
_symmetry.space_group_name_H-M   'P 1'
#
loop_
_entity.id
_entity.type
_entity.pdbx_description
1 polymer ?
#
loop_
_entity_poly.entity_id
_entity_poly.type
_entity_poly.pdbx_seq_one_letter_code
_entity_poly.pdbx_strand_id
1 'polypeptide(L)' 'ADAIRKMVGRAGRHAGIEFSIHPHMLRHATGYKLANDGQDMRTIQHYLGHRNIQHATRYTELASDRFKNFWHD' A
#
# COMPACT_ATOMS: atom_id res chain seq x y z
N ALA A 1 1.39 18.89 -10.24
CA ALA A 1 1.66 18.04 -9.05
C ALA A 1 0.99 18.57 -7.77
N ASP A 2 1.06 19.88 -7.50
CA ASP A 2 0.57 20.48 -6.25
C ASP A 2 -0.97 20.41 -6.07
N ALA A 3 -1.75 20.50 -7.15
CA ALA A 3 -3.21 20.37 -7.10
C ALA A 3 -3.68 19.01 -6.54
N ILE A 4 -3.07 17.90 -6.99
CA ILE A 4 -3.39 16.55 -6.48
C ILE A 4 -3.05 16.44 -5.00
N ARG A 5 -1.89 16.95 -4.58
CA ARG A 5 -1.48 16.97 -3.18
C ARG A 5 -2.48 17.72 -2.30
N LYS A 6 -2.92 18.91 -2.73
CA LYS A 6 -3.95 19.71 -2.03
C LYS A 6 -5.30 19.01 -1.98
N MET A 7 -5.72 18.35 -3.07
CA MET A 7 -6.97 17.58 -3.10
C MET A 7 -6.94 16.42 -2.11
N VAL A 8 -5.88 15.60 -2.13
CA VAL A 8 -5.71 14.49 -1.19
C VAL A 8 -5.67 15.00 0.25
N GLY A 9 -4.91 16.06 0.53
CA GLY A 9 -4.86 16.66 1.88
C GLY A 9 -6.23 17.18 2.36
N ARG A 10 -7.05 17.78 1.50
CA ARG A 10 -8.43 18.18 1.84
C ARG A 10 -9.32 16.98 2.13
N ALA A 11 -9.25 15.95 1.28
CA ALA A 11 -10.03 14.72 1.46
C ALA A 11 -9.70 14.05 2.80
N GLY A 12 -8.42 13.99 3.19
CA GLY A 12 -8.02 13.42 4.48
C GLY A 12 -8.57 14.18 5.68
N ARG A 13 -8.58 15.52 5.62
CA ARG A 13 -9.21 16.35 6.67
C ARG A 13 -10.71 16.11 6.76
N HIS A 14 -11.40 16.02 5.62
CA HIS A 14 -12.84 15.72 5.60
C HIS A 14 -13.15 14.31 6.11
N ALA A 15 -12.24 13.36 5.91
CA ALA A 15 -12.35 12.00 6.42
C ALA A 15 -11.95 11.86 7.91
N GLY A 16 -11.57 12.94 8.59
CA GLY A 16 -11.18 12.91 10.00
C GLY A 16 -9.82 12.27 10.27
N ILE A 17 -8.93 12.18 9.28
CA ILE A 17 -7.58 11.63 9.47
C ILE A 17 -6.71 12.66 10.21
N GLU A 18 -6.21 12.28 11.39
CA GLU A 18 -5.50 13.18 12.31
C GLU A 18 -4.12 13.63 11.80
N PHE A 19 -3.54 12.89 10.87
CA PHE A 19 -2.22 13.19 10.29
C PHE A 19 -2.32 13.70 8.85
N SER A 20 -1.27 14.42 8.42
CA SER A 20 -1.17 14.94 7.07
C SER A 20 -1.03 13.81 6.04
N ILE A 21 -1.95 13.76 5.08
CA ILE A 21 -1.90 12.77 3.99
C ILE A 21 -1.45 13.38 2.67
N HIS A 22 -0.74 12.58 1.88
CA HIS A 22 -0.26 12.97 0.55
C HIS A 22 -0.35 11.79 -0.44
N PRO A 23 -0.30 12.05 -1.76
CA PRO A 23 -0.59 11.03 -2.77
C PRO A 23 0.24 9.73 -2.66
N HIS A 24 1.51 9.83 -2.26
CA HIS A 24 2.35 8.63 -2.06
C HIS A 24 1.85 7.70 -0.95
N MET A 25 1.10 8.19 0.04
CA MET A 25 0.49 7.33 1.06
C MET A 25 -0.62 6.45 0.49
N LEU A 26 -1.37 6.94 -0.50
CA LEU A 26 -2.37 6.13 -1.20
C LEU A 26 -1.71 4.95 -1.93
N ARG A 27 -0.56 5.19 -2.56
CA ARG A 27 0.25 4.12 -3.17
C ARG A 27 0.70 3.09 -2.14
N HIS A 28 1.13 3.52 -0.96
CA HIS A 28 1.45 2.60 0.12
C HIS A 28 0.22 1.81 0.59
N ALA A 29 -0.92 2.48 0.80
CA ALA A 29 -2.17 1.83 1.19
C ALA A 29 -2.60 0.76 0.19
N THR A 30 -2.47 1.02 -1.12
CA THR A 30 -2.70 0.00 -2.17
C THR A 30 -1.77 -1.19 -2.02
N GLY A 31 -0.47 -0.96 -1.81
CA GLY A 31 0.50 -2.04 -1.59
C GLY A 31 0.19 -2.91 -0.38
N TYR A 32 -0.10 -2.29 0.78
CA TYR A 32 -0.51 -3.02 1.99
C TYR A 32 -1.81 -3.79 1.79
N LYS A 33 -2.80 -3.21 1.11
CA LYS A 33 -4.07 -3.90 0.84
C LYS A 33 -3.87 -5.15 0.00
N LEU A 34 -3.11 -5.05 -1.11
CA LEU A 34 -2.84 -6.19 -1.98
C LEU A 34 -2.03 -7.28 -1.27
N ALA A 35 -1.05 -6.89 -0.45
CA ALA A 35 -0.28 -7.84 0.35
C ALA A 35 -1.16 -8.56 1.38
N ASN A 36 -2.07 -7.84 2.05
CA ASN A 36 -3.03 -8.43 2.98
C ASN A 36 -4.05 -9.35 2.30
N ASP A 37 -4.38 -9.09 1.04
CA ASP A 37 -5.23 -9.98 0.22
C ASP A 37 -4.46 -11.21 -0.29
N GLY A 38 -3.19 -11.39 0.10
CA GLY A 38 -2.37 -12.53 -0.30
C GLY A 38 -1.86 -12.46 -1.74
N GLN A 39 -1.90 -11.28 -2.37
CA GLN A 39 -1.37 -11.12 -3.73
C GLN A 39 0.15 -11.29 -3.76
N ASP A 40 0.65 -11.94 -4.81
CA ASP A 40 2.08 -12.16 -4.99
C ASP A 40 2.86 -10.82 -4.99
N MET A 41 3.97 -10.80 -4.25
CA MET A 41 4.73 -9.58 -4.02
C MET A 41 5.38 -9.05 -5.29
N ARG A 42 5.75 -9.94 -6.23
CA ARG A 42 6.34 -9.54 -7.51
C ARG A 42 5.28 -8.94 -8.43
N THR A 43 4.07 -9.49 -8.41
CA THR A 43 2.89 -8.90 -9.06
C THR A 43 2.61 -7.49 -8.53
N ILE A 44 2.59 -7.30 -7.21
CA ILE A 44 2.42 -5.98 -6.58
C ILE A 44 3.55 -5.02 -7.00
N GLN A 45 4.80 -5.51 -7.01
CA GLN A 45 5.96 -4.73 -7.43
C GLN A 45 5.81 -4.21 -8.87
N HIS A 46 5.44 -5.09 -9.81
CA HIS A 46 5.23 -4.73 -11.21
C HIS A 46 4.04 -3.78 -11.38
N TYR A 47 2.91 -4.06 -10.70
CA TYR A 47 1.71 -3.24 -10.77
C TYR A 47 1.96 -1.80 -10.29
N LEU A 48 2.66 -1.65 -9.16
CA LEU A 48 3.00 -0.32 -8.66
C LEU A 48 4.16 0.29 -9.48
N GLY A 49 5.01 -0.51 -10.12
CA GLY A 49 6.17 -0.02 -10.86
C GLY A 49 7.36 0.26 -9.95
N HIS A 50 7.57 -0.54 -8.91
CA HIS A 50 8.76 -0.45 -8.08
C HIS A 50 9.96 -1.06 -8.79
N ARG A 51 10.96 -0.23 -9.08
CA ARG A 51 12.25 -0.70 -9.64
C ARG A 51 12.97 -1.65 -8.68
N ASN A 52 12.79 -1.46 -7.39
CA ASN A 52 13.43 -2.25 -6.35
C ASN A 52 12.37 -2.92 -5.46
N ILE A 53 12.47 -4.24 -5.32
CA ILE A 53 11.56 -5.07 -4.54
C ILE A 53 11.54 -4.69 -3.06
N GLN A 54 12.61 -4.10 -2.53
CA GLN A 54 12.68 -3.69 -1.12
C GLN A 54 11.65 -2.61 -0.75
N HIS A 55 11.10 -1.87 -1.73
CA HIS A 55 9.97 -0.97 -1.47
C HIS A 55 8.64 -1.72 -1.30
N ALA A 56 8.49 -2.88 -1.92
CA ALA A 56 7.30 -3.72 -1.85
C ALA A 56 7.33 -4.65 -0.64
N THR A 57 8.51 -5.11 -0.19
CA THR A 57 8.65 -5.98 1.00
C THR A 57 8.05 -5.35 2.26
N ARG A 58 8.11 -4.03 2.38
CA ARG A 58 7.51 -3.29 3.50
C ARG A 58 6.00 -3.54 3.64
N TYR A 59 5.29 -3.81 2.54
CA TYR A 59 3.85 -4.10 2.58
C TYR A 59 3.52 -5.38 3.33
N THR A 60 4.47 -6.30 3.44
CA THR A 60 4.29 -7.55 4.16
C THR A 60 4.46 -7.40 5.67
N GLU A 61 5.00 -6.28 6.18
CA GLU A 61 5.20 -6.07 7.63
C GLU A 61 3.89 -6.20 8.42
N LEU A 62 2.77 -5.80 7.81
CA LEU A 62 1.44 -5.80 8.44
C LEU A 62 0.54 -6.96 8.01
N ALA A 63 1.02 -7.88 7.18
CA ALA A 63 0.26 -9.05 6.74
C ALA A 63 0.34 -10.16 7.80
N SER A 64 -0.61 -10.17 8.75
CA SER A 64 -0.71 -11.18 9.81
C SER A 64 -1.04 -12.57 9.28
N ASP A 65 -1.85 -12.65 8.23
CA ASP A 65 -2.32 -13.92 7.65
C ASP A 65 -1.39 -14.48 6.57
N ARG A 66 -0.18 -13.95 6.40
CA ARG A 66 0.72 -14.29 5.27
C ARG A 66 1.10 -15.78 5.18
N PHE A 67 0.97 -16.51 6.28
CA PHE A 67 1.26 -17.94 6.36
C PHE A 67 0.01 -18.81 6.46
N LYS A 68 -1.18 -18.19 6.51
CA LYS A 68 -2.45 -18.92 6.59
C LYS A 68 -2.68 -19.66 5.27
N ASN A 69 -2.83 -20.97 5.35
CA ASN A 69 -2.93 -21.86 4.19
C ASN A 69 -1.72 -21.77 3.25
N PHE A 70 -0.53 -21.43 3.76
CA PHE A 70 0.68 -21.34 2.93
C PHE A 70 1.06 -22.69 2.32
N TRP A 71 0.79 -23.77 3.05
CA TRP A 71 0.88 -25.14 2.58
C TRP A 71 -0.53 -25.63 2.24
N HIS A 72 -0.70 -26.19 1.05
CA HIS A 72 -1.97 -26.77 0.54
C HIS A 72 -1.87 -28.29 0.35
N ASP A 73 -0.73 -28.85 0.73
CA ASP A 73 -0.31 -30.23 0.75
C ASP A 73 -0.79 -30.98 2.00
#